data_AF-A0AAV1M3A4-F1
#
_entry.id   AF-A0AAV1M3A4-F1
#
_cell.length_a   1.000
_cell.length_b   1.000
_cell.length_c   1.000
_cell.angle_alpha   90.00
_cell.angle_beta   90.00
_cell.angle_gamma   90.00
#
_symmetry.space_group_name_H-M   'P 1'
#
loop_
_entity.id
_entity.type
_entity.pdbx_description
1 polymer ?
#
loop_
_entity_poly.entity_id
_entity_poly.type
_entity_poly.pdbx_seq_one_letter_code
_entity_poly.pdbx_strand_id
1 'polypeptide(L)'
;MYSVTKLRQQGLGVALCRYLSSAEISTALRPFYFSVHPDLFGKYPEQRKTNENSLQQLSALLEAQQSSRTMSIPVLQFYLRQKDMPEGHFKLVKINLNGNNVRETVVKILSACDISTNYVDKIPRNVTKPEFSKQDFSRAYQEYNDEFEKVSRMKRNVEEKKAISNIISWVHENSTIAKAKYESTKATRDHVKSLIEDLCKTYGIKEVKYDSGWNISHIRGALQSLVSLASQHSKDMINLKGSTIALGQFTGVSLDGDVFLNIIDVRNEWLSLIKKVSQQDGALAQIPNYEKALSRILRDIHICRRKFMPKVSALQYCNHLRQLITSIGDFYGRGKKFPVSVPESLSKYEIVVEPEAGPLMVSPTGQFITPSSCPADELIAFIANNLDEATLLLTEYSINKHVEKALYTEVKERFGLLELHKDDNITPALMIMCCQRLLTRIDKLSTKLRGNILYVTHYYSVLSEGVLCIPWDFK
;
A
#
# COMPACT_ATOMS: atom_id res chain seq x y z
N MET A 1 12.38 -36.26 -59.48
CA MET A 1 13.81 -35.87 -59.55
C MET A 1 13.91 -34.41 -59.16
N TYR A 2 14.64 -34.10 -58.08
CA TYR A 2 15.45 -32.90 -57.77
C TYR A 2 14.87 -31.50 -58.10
N SER A 3 14.98 -30.45 -57.29
CA SER A 3 15.90 -30.16 -56.19
C SER A 3 15.44 -28.89 -55.45
N VAL A 4 15.95 -28.77 -54.23
CA VAL A 4 15.78 -27.70 -53.23
C VAL A 4 16.32 -26.34 -53.71
N THR A 5 15.57 -25.26 -53.46
CA THR A 5 16.16 -23.91 -53.36
C THR A 5 15.55 -23.12 -52.20
N LYS A 6 16.39 -22.86 -51.20
CA LYS A 6 16.17 -22.03 -50.01
C LYS A 6 15.87 -20.57 -50.40
N LEU A 7 14.78 -20.01 -49.88
CA LEU A 7 14.64 -18.55 -49.73
C LEU A 7 15.12 -18.16 -48.33
N ARG A 8 16.26 -17.45 -48.32
CA ARG A 8 17.01 -16.99 -47.16
C ARG A 8 16.37 -15.70 -46.65
N GLN A 9 15.82 -15.73 -45.44
CA GLN A 9 15.44 -14.52 -44.69
C GLN A 9 16.70 -13.64 -44.50
N GLN A 10 16.67 -12.42 -45.03
CA GLN A 10 17.64 -11.38 -44.68
C GLN A 10 17.17 -10.72 -43.38
N GLY A 11 17.90 -10.95 -42.29
CA GLY A 11 17.72 -10.26 -41.02
C GLY A 11 18.38 -8.88 -41.05
N LEU A 12 17.59 -7.83 -40.88
CA LEU A 12 18.06 -6.50 -40.51
C LEU A 12 18.37 -6.51 -39.01
N GLY A 13 19.63 -6.80 -38.67
CA GLY A 13 20.14 -6.67 -37.30
C GLY A 13 20.32 -5.22 -36.92
N VAL A 14 19.40 -4.67 -36.14
CA VAL A 14 19.58 -3.39 -35.43
C VAL A 14 20.49 -3.66 -34.22
N ALA A 15 21.75 -3.25 -34.31
CA ALA A 15 22.70 -3.34 -33.21
C ALA A 15 22.40 -2.25 -32.16
N LEU A 16 21.86 -2.65 -31.01
CA LEU A 16 21.64 -1.78 -29.85
C LEU A 16 22.96 -1.52 -29.10
N CYS A 17 23.33 -0.24 -28.91
CA CYS A 17 24.37 0.17 -27.97
C CYS A 17 23.99 -0.25 -26.54
N ARG A 18 24.80 -1.10 -25.89
CA ARG A 18 24.60 -1.47 -24.47
C ARG A 18 25.26 -0.44 -23.55
N TYR A 19 24.47 0.43 -22.95
CA TYR A 19 24.85 1.15 -21.73
C TYR A 19 24.77 0.19 -20.53
N LEU A 20 25.60 0.38 -19.50
CA LEU A 20 25.57 -0.44 -18.28
C LEU A 20 24.17 -0.33 -17.63
N SER A 21 23.50 -1.46 -17.47
CA SER A 21 22.21 -1.54 -16.79
C SER A 21 22.36 -1.24 -15.28
N SER A 22 21.29 -0.76 -14.64
CA SER A 22 21.29 -0.47 -13.19
C SER A 22 21.69 -1.70 -12.35
N ALA A 23 21.32 -2.90 -12.78
CA ALA A 23 21.71 -4.16 -12.15
C ALA A 23 23.22 -4.45 -12.27
N GLU A 24 23.85 -4.13 -13.41
CA GLU A 24 25.29 -4.32 -13.60
C GLU A 24 26.11 -3.31 -12.79
N ILE A 25 25.63 -2.07 -12.66
CA ILE A 25 26.25 -1.03 -11.82
C ILE A 25 26.16 -1.41 -10.35
N SER A 26 24.97 -1.81 -9.88
CA SER A 26 24.77 -2.23 -8.49
C SER A 26 25.65 -3.43 -8.13
N THR A 27 25.81 -4.39 -9.05
CA THR A 27 26.68 -5.55 -8.84
C THR A 27 28.16 -5.15 -8.81
N ALA A 28 28.61 -4.25 -9.69
CA ALA A 28 29.99 -3.76 -9.72
C ALA A 28 30.36 -2.92 -8.48
N LEU A 29 29.42 -2.09 -8.00
CA LEU A 29 29.62 -1.23 -6.82
C LEU A 29 29.30 -1.92 -5.50
N ARG A 30 28.79 -3.16 -5.51
CA ARG A 30 28.45 -3.92 -4.29
C ARG A 30 29.60 -4.00 -3.27
N PRO A 31 30.87 -4.27 -3.65
CA PRO A 31 31.98 -4.26 -2.69
C PRO A 31 32.25 -2.87 -2.09
N PHE A 32 31.99 -1.81 -2.84
CA PHE A 32 32.09 -0.43 -2.37
C PHE A 32 30.98 -0.12 -1.38
N TYR A 33 29.72 -0.42 -1.71
CA TYR A 33 28.58 -0.22 -0.80
C TYR A 33 28.78 -0.96 0.53
N PHE A 34 29.28 -2.21 0.50
CA PHE A 34 29.61 -2.95 1.72
C PHE A 34 30.71 -2.31 2.58
N SER A 35 31.50 -1.38 2.04
CA SER A 35 32.59 -0.74 2.78
C SER A 35 32.22 0.65 3.32
N VAL A 36 31.18 1.29 2.74
CA VAL A 36 30.75 2.65 3.10
C VAL A 36 29.32 2.72 3.64
N HIS A 37 28.61 1.59 3.76
CA HIS A 37 27.19 1.56 4.17
C HIS A 37 26.98 2.21 5.55
N PRO A 38 26.00 3.13 5.72
CA PRO A 38 25.76 3.86 6.97
C PRO A 38 25.58 2.95 8.20
N ASP A 39 25.01 1.76 8.04
CA ASP A 39 24.78 0.81 9.14
C ASP A 39 26.07 0.30 9.79
N LEU A 40 27.20 0.35 9.08
CA LEU A 40 28.51 -0.03 9.62
C LEU A 40 29.10 1.04 10.55
N PHE A 41 28.51 2.23 10.60
CA PHE A 41 28.96 3.39 11.37
C PHE A 41 27.99 3.73 12.51
N GLY A 42 27.23 2.75 13.02
CA GLY A 42 26.25 2.97 14.10
C GLY A 42 26.84 3.62 15.36
N LYS A 43 28.11 3.37 15.68
CA LYS A 43 28.85 3.99 16.79
C LYS A 43 29.41 5.40 16.48
N TYR A 44 29.30 5.89 15.23
CA TYR A 44 29.97 7.08 14.71
C TYR A 44 29.01 7.96 13.86
N PRO A 45 28.17 8.80 14.51
CA PRO A 45 27.05 9.48 13.85
C PRO A 45 27.45 10.53 12.80
N GLU A 46 28.59 11.20 12.94
CA GLU A 46 29.06 12.21 11.96
C GLU A 46 29.56 11.56 10.66
N GLN A 47 30.26 10.44 10.77
CA GLN A 47 30.77 9.64 9.66
C GLN A 47 29.59 8.97 8.93
N ARG A 48 28.61 8.47 9.68
CA ARG A 48 27.34 7.94 9.15
C ARG A 48 26.61 8.96 8.29
N LYS A 49 26.43 10.18 8.82
CA LYS A 49 25.74 11.28 8.10
C LYS A 49 26.48 11.71 6.84
N THR A 50 27.81 11.75 6.89
CA THR A 50 28.66 12.11 5.73
C THR A 50 28.58 11.05 4.63
N ASN A 51 28.63 9.76 5.00
CA ASN A 51 28.49 8.66 4.03
C ASN A 51 27.07 8.59 3.44
N GLU A 52 26.03 8.81 4.24
CA GLU A 52 24.65 8.82 3.77
C GLU A 52 24.40 9.93 2.75
N ASN A 53 24.83 11.16 3.04
CA ASN A 53 24.69 12.28 2.11
C ASN A 53 25.51 12.06 0.83
N SER A 54 26.75 11.58 0.95
CA SER A 54 27.59 11.30 -0.23
C SER A 54 27.07 10.12 -1.07
N LEU A 55 26.46 9.11 -0.46
CA LEU A 55 25.81 7.99 -1.17
C LEU A 55 24.55 8.45 -1.92
N GLN A 56 23.74 9.31 -1.31
CA GLN A 56 22.56 9.88 -1.98
C GLN A 56 22.98 10.70 -3.21
N GLN A 57 24.03 11.52 -3.08
CA GLN A 57 24.56 12.30 -4.20
C GLN A 57 25.17 11.42 -5.30
N LEU A 58 25.84 10.32 -4.92
CA LEU A 58 26.40 9.35 -5.88
C LEU A 58 25.30 8.61 -6.64
N SER A 59 24.24 8.18 -5.96
CA SER A 59 23.08 7.54 -6.60
C SER A 59 22.38 8.51 -7.56
N ALA A 60 22.18 9.77 -7.14
CA ALA A 60 21.60 10.80 -8.00
C ALA A 60 22.45 11.07 -9.26
N LEU A 61 23.79 11.08 -9.13
CA LEU A 61 24.70 11.22 -10.27
C LEU A 61 24.59 10.01 -11.22
N LEU A 62 24.58 8.78 -10.70
CA LEU A 62 24.49 7.57 -11.52
C LEU A 62 23.16 7.51 -12.27
N GLU A 63 22.05 7.87 -11.63
CA GLU A 63 20.73 7.96 -12.27
C GLU A 63 20.68 9.06 -13.35
N ALA A 64 21.29 10.22 -13.08
CA ALA A 64 21.42 11.30 -14.05
C ALA A 64 22.24 10.85 -15.28
N GLN A 65 23.39 10.21 -15.06
CA GLN A 65 24.25 9.71 -16.14
C GLN A 65 23.59 8.57 -16.94
N GLN A 66 22.84 7.66 -16.29
CA GLN A 66 22.06 6.64 -16.99
C GLN A 66 20.94 7.23 -17.84
N SER A 67 20.37 8.34 -17.40
CA SER A 67 19.33 9.09 -18.12
C SER A 67 19.90 10.08 -19.16
N SER A 68 21.21 10.01 -19.46
CA SER A 68 21.94 10.95 -20.35
C SER A 68 21.83 12.43 -19.94
N ARG A 69 21.67 12.71 -18.64
CA ARG A 69 21.63 14.05 -18.05
C ARG A 69 23.00 14.40 -17.45
N THR A 70 23.50 15.60 -17.72
CA THR A 70 24.73 16.12 -17.09
C THR A 70 24.40 16.71 -15.73
N MET A 71 24.98 16.19 -14.66
CA MET A 71 24.89 16.75 -13.31
C MET A 71 26.31 17.00 -12.79
N SER A 72 26.59 18.23 -12.35
CA SER A 72 27.85 18.55 -11.67
C SER A 72 27.62 18.43 -10.17
N ILE A 73 28.29 17.47 -9.53
CA ILE A 73 28.26 17.30 -8.08
C ILE A 73 29.57 17.80 -7.45
N PRO A 74 29.55 18.28 -6.19
CA PRO A 74 30.76 18.58 -5.45
C PRO A 74 31.58 17.30 -5.15
N VAL A 75 32.83 17.47 -4.72
CA VAL A 75 33.73 16.36 -4.35
C VAL A 75 33.11 15.53 -3.23
N LEU A 76 32.84 14.25 -3.50
CA LEU A 76 32.22 13.33 -2.56
C LEU A 76 33.23 12.82 -1.53
N GLN A 77 32.81 12.69 -0.28
CA GLN A 77 33.66 12.27 0.83
C GLN A 77 33.12 10.99 1.44
N PHE A 78 33.94 9.93 1.43
CA PHE A 78 33.58 8.63 1.99
C PHE A 78 34.55 8.20 3.07
N TYR A 79 34.01 7.78 4.21
CA TYR A 79 34.75 7.06 5.24
C TYR A 79 34.67 5.56 4.96
N LEU A 80 35.83 4.91 4.83
CA LEU A 80 35.97 3.47 4.61
C LEU A 80 36.48 2.78 5.88
N ARG A 81 35.89 1.64 6.21
CA ARG A 81 36.39 0.74 7.25
C ARG A 81 37.44 -0.19 6.63
N GLN A 82 38.70 -0.10 7.06
CA GLN A 82 39.72 -1.06 6.63
C GLN A 82 39.50 -2.40 7.36
N LYS A 83 39.61 -3.51 6.62
CA LYS A 83 39.33 -4.86 7.14
C LYS A 83 40.42 -5.39 8.09
N ASP A 84 41.60 -4.77 8.11
CA ASP A 84 42.80 -5.32 8.77
C ASP A 84 43.28 -4.50 10.00
N MET A 85 42.44 -3.63 10.59
CA MET A 85 42.78 -2.85 11.79
C MET A 85 41.64 -2.82 12.83
N PRO A 86 41.93 -2.71 14.14
CA PRO A 86 40.90 -2.71 15.19
C PRO A 86 39.96 -1.50 15.12
N GLU A 87 38.74 -1.66 15.69
CA GLU A 87 37.63 -0.70 15.59
C GLU A 87 38.06 0.74 15.88
N GLY A 88 37.81 1.66 14.92
CA GLY A 88 37.96 3.11 15.11
C GLY A 88 38.89 3.83 14.13
N HIS A 89 39.60 3.13 13.24
CA HIS A 89 40.42 3.78 12.20
C HIS A 89 39.68 3.81 10.85
N PHE A 90 39.34 5.01 10.39
CA PHE A 90 38.61 5.24 9.13
C PHE A 90 39.50 5.94 8.10
N LYS A 91 39.57 5.40 6.88
CA LYS A 91 40.25 6.06 5.76
C LYS A 91 39.26 7.00 5.07
N LEU A 92 39.52 8.30 5.08
CA LEU A 92 38.73 9.28 4.34
C LEU A 92 39.20 9.33 2.88
N VAL A 93 38.31 9.02 1.95
CA VAL A 93 38.56 9.08 0.51
C VAL A 93 37.70 10.19 -0.10
N LYS A 94 38.35 11.08 -0.86
CA LYS A 94 37.69 12.17 -1.59
C LYS A 94 37.65 11.82 -3.07
N ILE A 95 36.45 11.68 -3.62
CA ILE A 95 36.25 11.24 -5.01
C ILE A 95 35.68 12.41 -5.82
N ASN A 96 36.40 12.81 -6.87
CA ASN A 96 35.96 13.84 -7.80
C ASN A 96 35.42 13.18 -9.08
N LEU A 97 34.11 13.36 -9.35
CA LEU A 97 33.40 12.69 -10.43
C LEU A 97 32.93 13.69 -11.50
N ASN A 98 33.87 14.18 -12.31
CA ASN A 98 33.60 15.11 -13.42
C ASN A 98 33.48 14.39 -14.77
N GLY A 99 32.68 13.32 -14.85
CA GLY A 99 32.50 12.53 -16.06
C GLY A 99 31.06 12.52 -16.54
N ASN A 100 30.84 12.25 -17.84
CA ASN A 100 29.50 12.03 -18.42
C ASN A 100 29.28 10.55 -18.80
N ASN A 101 30.19 9.67 -18.38
CA ASN A 101 30.22 8.26 -18.72
C ASN A 101 30.14 7.42 -17.44
N VAL A 102 29.02 6.70 -17.29
CA VAL A 102 28.71 5.85 -16.14
C VAL A 102 29.83 4.82 -15.87
N ARG A 103 30.41 4.24 -16.92
CA ARG A 103 31.47 3.23 -16.76
C ARG A 103 32.75 3.84 -16.17
N GLU A 104 33.14 5.03 -16.61
CA GLU A 104 34.31 5.73 -16.10
C GLU A 104 34.10 6.20 -14.65
N THR A 105 32.88 6.62 -14.31
CA THR A 105 32.50 6.95 -12.92
C THR A 105 32.67 5.72 -12.01
N VAL A 106 32.14 4.55 -12.40
CA VAL A 106 32.26 3.31 -11.63
C VAL A 106 33.72 2.87 -11.47
N VAL A 107 34.53 2.95 -12.52
CA VAL A 107 35.96 2.61 -12.45
C VAL A 107 36.71 3.55 -11.50
N LYS A 108 36.44 4.87 -11.57
CA LYS A 108 37.07 5.86 -10.67
C LYS A 108 36.72 5.63 -9.20
N ILE A 109 35.48 5.22 -8.91
CA ILE A 109 35.04 4.91 -7.54
C ILE A 109 35.77 3.67 -7.01
N LEU A 110 35.82 2.60 -7.81
CA LEU A 110 36.46 1.35 -7.41
C LEU A 110 37.97 1.52 -7.24
N SER A 111 38.63 2.27 -8.14
CA SER A 111 40.07 2.58 -8.02
C SER A 111 40.39 3.46 -6.82
N ALA A 112 39.52 4.42 -6.47
CA ALA A 112 39.73 5.29 -5.31
C ALA A 112 39.62 4.54 -3.97
N CYS A 113 39.01 3.34 -3.99
CA CYS A 113 38.79 2.51 -2.81
C CYS A 113 39.72 1.28 -2.75
N ASP A 114 40.74 1.20 -3.60
CA ASP A 114 41.65 0.05 -3.72
C ASP A 114 40.92 -1.29 -4.01
N ILE A 115 39.77 -1.24 -4.72
CA ILE A 115 38.94 -2.41 -5.07
C ILE A 115 39.19 -2.81 -6.53
N SER A 116 39.30 -4.11 -6.79
CA SER A 116 39.58 -4.67 -8.14
C SER A 116 38.51 -4.29 -9.18
N THR A 117 38.93 -3.77 -10.34
CA THR A 117 38.08 -3.36 -11.47
C THR A 117 37.81 -4.49 -12.48
N ASN A 118 38.31 -5.70 -12.22
CA ASN A 118 38.29 -6.86 -13.14
C ASN A 118 36.88 -7.25 -13.64
N TYR A 119 35.81 -6.86 -12.92
CA TYR A 119 34.42 -7.10 -13.32
C TYR A 119 33.94 -6.15 -14.43
N VAL A 120 34.40 -4.89 -14.45
CA VAL A 120 33.96 -3.85 -15.39
C VAL A 120 34.62 -4.00 -16.77
N ASP A 121 35.82 -4.58 -16.81
CA ASP A 121 36.58 -4.82 -18.04
C ASP A 121 36.04 -6.00 -18.87
N LYS A 122 35.28 -6.92 -18.26
CA LYS A 122 34.66 -8.07 -18.94
C LYS A 122 33.40 -7.72 -19.74
N ILE A 123 32.93 -6.47 -19.70
CA ILE A 123 31.67 -6.04 -20.32
C ILE A 123 31.96 -5.41 -21.71
N PRO A 124 31.36 -5.91 -22.82
CA PRO A 124 31.67 -5.43 -24.18
C PRO A 124 31.43 -3.92 -24.37
N ARG A 125 32.23 -3.27 -25.23
CA ARG A 125 32.11 -1.84 -25.61
C ARG A 125 31.67 -1.75 -27.07
N ASN A 126 30.60 -1.03 -27.39
CA ASN A 126 30.33 -0.57 -28.75
C ASN A 126 29.87 0.90 -28.69
N VAL A 127 30.45 1.73 -29.55
CA VAL A 127 30.34 3.20 -29.52
C VAL A 127 29.80 3.69 -30.85
N THR A 128 28.61 4.28 -30.85
CA THR A 128 28.24 5.31 -31.84
C THR A 128 27.08 6.17 -31.29
N LYS A 129 27.22 7.49 -31.40
CA LYS A 129 26.25 8.51 -30.94
C LYS A 129 25.14 8.70 -31.99
N PRO A 130 23.86 8.75 -31.62
CA PRO A 130 22.84 9.41 -32.44
C PRO A 130 22.51 10.79 -31.88
N GLU A 131 22.56 11.79 -32.76
CA GLU A 131 22.04 13.14 -32.50
C GLU A 131 20.51 13.09 -32.46
N PHE A 132 19.91 13.46 -31.33
CA PHE A 132 18.46 13.66 -31.22
C PHE A 132 18.15 15.15 -31.01
N SER A 133 17.25 15.64 -31.86
CA SER A 133 16.75 17.00 -32.00
C SER A 133 16.23 17.61 -30.70
N LYS A 134 16.61 18.87 -30.44
CA LYS A 134 16.35 19.68 -29.23
C LYS A 134 14.99 20.38 -29.18
N GLN A 135 13.95 19.88 -29.83
CA GLN A 135 12.64 20.53 -29.80
C GLN A 135 11.58 19.60 -29.22
N ASP A 136 11.37 19.73 -27.90
CA ASP A 136 10.09 19.58 -27.17
C ASP A 136 10.29 19.28 -25.67
N PHE A 137 11.51 18.94 -25.24
CA PHE A 137 11.78 18.58 -23.84
C PHE A 137 11.65 19.74 -22.85
N SER A 138 11.87 20.98 -23.28
CA SER A 138 11.77 22.16 -22.42
C SER A 138 10.33 22.44 -21.98
N ARG A 139 9.34 22.05 -22.78
CA ARG A 139 7.92 22.29 -22.49
C ARG A 139 7.40 21.27 -21.47
N ALA A 140 7.76 20.00 -21.65
CA ALA A 140 7.47 18.94 -20.68
C ALA A 140 8.19 19.16 -19.33
N TYR A 141 9.40 19.73 -19.34
CA TYR A 141 10.13 20.07 -18.11
C TYR A 141 9.51 21.26 -17.37
N GLN A 142 9.01 22.27 -18.09
CA GLN A 142 8.26 23.37 -17.47
C GLN A 142 6.93 22.90 -16.87
N GLU A 143 6.19 22.03 -17.57
CA GLU A 143 4.96 21.43 -17.04
C GLU A 143 5.21 20.59 -15.78
N TYR A 144 6.30 19.79 -15.75
CA TYR A 144 6.68 19.02 -14.59
C TYR A 144 7.14 19.89 -13.41
N ASN A 145 7.88 20.98 -13.68
CA ASN A 145 8.30 21.92 -12.63
C ASN A 145 7.11 22.71 -12.08
N ASP A 146 6.14 23.07 -12.92
CA ASP A 146 4.89 23.71 -12.50
C ASP A 146 4.01 22.76 -11.68
N GLU A 147 3.97 21.46 -12.02
CA GLU A 147 3.29 20.44 -11.21
C GLU A 147 4.00 20.20 -9.87
N PHE A 148 5.35 20.14 -9.86
CA PHE A 148 6.12 19.95 -8.64
C PHE A 148 6.08 21.17 -7.70
N GLU A 149 6.09 22.39 -8.27
CA GLU A 149 5.79 23.65 -7.57
C GLU A 149 4.36 23.65 -7.05
N LYS A 150 3.37 23.20 -7.84
CA LYS A 150 1.98 23.05 -7.37
C LYS A 150 1.89 22.10 -6.19
N VAL A 151 2.51 20.92 -6.24
CA VAL A 151 2.49 19.93 -5.15
C VAL A 151 3.20 20.47 -3.91
N SER A 152 4.30 21.21 -4.08
CA SER A 152 5.05 21.85 -3.00
C SER A 152 4.30 23.03 -2.39
N ARG A 153 3.60 23.84 -3.20
CA ARG A 153 2.64 24.85 -2.74
C ARG A 153 1.41 24.22 -2.11
N MET A 154 0.97 23.04 -2.55
CA MET A 154 -0.14 22.31 -1.94
C MET A 154 0.25 21.81 -0.55
N LYS A 155 1.46 21.27 -0.38
CA LYS A 155 2.02 20.90 0.93
C LYS A 155 2.22 22.12 1.83
N ARG A 156 2.77 23.23 1.32
CA ARG A 156 2.89 24.49 2.08
C ARG A 156 1.53 25.11 2.42
N ASN A 157 0.55 25.10 1.52
CA ASN A 157 -0.82 25.55 1.79
C ASN A 157 -1.53 24.66 2.81
N VAL A 158 -1.20 23.37 2.89
CA VAL A 158 -1.70 22.45 3.93
C VAL A 158 -1.03 22.73 5.28
N GLU A 159 0.25 23.11 5.29
CA GLU A 159 0.97 23.53 6.50
C GLU A 159 0.59 24.94 6.97
N GLU A 160 0.36 25.91 6.07
CA GLU A 160 -0.10 27.27 6.39
C GLU A 160 -1.58 27.30 6.79
N LYS A 161 -2.41 26.37 6.31
CA LYS A 161 -3.78 26.15 6.82
C LYS A 161 -3.84 25.60 8.25
N LYS A 162 -2.70 25.25 8.89
CA LYS A 162 -2.65 25.02 10.35
C LYS A 162 -2.97 26.29 11.16
N ALA A 163 -3.08 27.46 10.53
CA ALA A 163 -3.58 28.68 11.15
C ALA A 163 -5.11 28.86 11.05
N ILE A 164 -5.89 27.83 10.69
CA ILE A 164 -7.34 27.86 10.88
C ILE A 164 -7.61 27.66 12.39
N SER A 165 -7.75 28.76 13.12
CA SER A 165 -7.95 28.73 14.57
C SER A 165 -9.34 28.25 14.99
N ASN A 166 -10.32 28.20 14.08
CA ASN A 166 -11.72 27.93 14.41
C ASN A 166 -12.43 27.15 13.30
N ILE A 167 -12.95 25.97 13.63
CA ILE A 167 -13.78 25.13 12.73
C ILE A 167 -14.97 25.90 12.12
N ILE A 168 -15.54 26.86 12.87
CA ILE A 168 -16.74 27.57 12.46
C ILE A 168 -16.48 28.44 11.24
N SER A 169 -15.43 29.27 11.25
CA SER A 169 -15.12 30.11 10.09
C SER A 169 -14.82 29.27 8.85
N TRP A 170 -14.06 28.18 9.03
CA TRP A 170 -13.72 27.29 7.93
C TRP A 170 -14.94 26.63 7.29
N VAL A 171 -15.87 26.11 8.09
CA VAL A 171 -17.12 25.53 7.57
C VAL A 171 -17.97 26.59 6.86
N HIS A 172 -18.02 27.81 7.40
CA HIS A 172 -18.76 28.92 6.77
C HIS A 172 -18.21 29.27 5.38
N GLU A 173 -16.89 29.31 5.22
CA GLU A 173 -16.22 29.62 3.95
C GLU A 173 -16.34 28.48 2.93
N ASN A 174 -16.30 27.22 3.38
CA ASN A 174 -16.12 26.07 2.49
C ASN A 174 -17.39 25.27 2.21
N SER A 175 -18.45 25.40 3.04
CA SER A 175 -19.68 24.61 2.89
C SER A 175 -20.37 24.83 1.53
N THR A 176 -20.51 26.08 1.08
CA THR A 176 -21.16 26.37 -0.21
C THR A 176 -20.34 25.86 -1.39
N ILE A 177 -19.01 25.98 -1.29
CA ILE A 177 -18.06 25.48 -2.29
C ILE A 177 -18.17 23.96 -2.40
N ALA A 178 -18.22 23.25 -1.26
CA ALA A 178 -18.35 21.81 -1.21
C ALA A 178 -19.67 21.33 -1.85
N LYS A 179 -20.80 21.97 -1.54
CA LYS A 179 -22.09 21.66 -2.18
C LYS A 179 -22.07 21.87 -3.69
N ALA A 180 -21.51 22.99 -4.16
CA ALA A 180 -21.42 23.27 -5.59
C ALA A 180 -20.57 22.22 -6.32
N LYS A 181 -19.47 21.77 -5.72
CA LYS A 181 -18.64 20.66 -6.24
C LYS A 181 -19.38 19.32 -6.23
N TYR A 182 -20.14 19.03 -5.18
CA TYR A 182 -20.93 17.79 -5.12
C TYR A 182 -22.06 17.73 -6.17
N GLU A 183 -22.69 18.89 -6.45
CA GLU A 183 -23.72 18.98 -7.48
C GLU A 183 -23.10 18.91 -8.89
N SER A 184 -21.91 19.48 -9.10
CA SER A 184 -21.24 19.40 -10.41
C SER A 184 -20.84 17.96 -10.80
N THR A 185 -20.64 17.07 -9.83
CA THR A 185 -20.32 15.65 -10.08
C THR A 185 -21.55 14.76 -10.21
N LYS A 186 -22.77 15.30 -10.09
CA LYS A 186 -24.03 14.55 -10.13
C LYS A 186 -24.19 13.71 -11.40
N ALA A 187 -23.98 14.30 -12.57
CA ALA A 187 -24.09 13.58 -13.85
C ALA A 187 -23.10 12.39 -13.93
N THR A 188 -21.89 12.57 -13.40
CA THR A 188 -20.88 11.50 -13.34
C THR A 188 -21.30 10.39 -12.37
N ARG A 189 -21.86 10.74 -11.20
CA ARG A 189 -22.38 9.78 -10.21
C ARG A 189 -23.57 8.99 -10.76
N ASP A 190 -24.50 9.65 -11.44
CA ASP A 190 -25.65 9.00 -12.06
C ASP A 190 -25.20 8.02 -13.16
N HIS A 191 -24.22 8.41 -13.98
CA HIS A 191 -23.64 7.53 -14.98
C HIS A 191 -22.90 6.33 -14.37
N VAL A 192 -22.10 6.53 -13.32
CA VAL A 192 -21.44 5.44 -12.58
C VAL A 192 -22.47 4.46 -12.04
N LYS A 193 -23.56 4.96 -11.45
CA LYS A 193 -24.65 4.11 -10.95
C LYS A 193 -25.31 3.32 -12.08
N SER A 194 -25.59 3.95 -13.21
CA SER A 194 -26.13 3.29 -14.41
C SER A 194 -25.22 2.16 -14.90
N LEU A 195 -23.91 2.41 -15.02
CA LEU A 195 -22.95 1.40 -15.46
C LEU A 195 -22.87 0.20 -14.50
N ILE A 196 -22.93 0.46 -13.19
CA ILE A 196 -22.96 -0.61 -12.18
C ILE A 196 -24.23 -1.44 -12.31
N GLU A 197 -25.39 -0.79 -12.42
CA GLU A 197 -26.67 -1.50 -12.58
C GLU A 197 -26.70 -2.35 -13.85
N ASP A 198 -26.19 -1.83 -14.97
CA ASP A 198 -26.12 -2.54 -16.24
C ASP A 198 -25.19 -3.76 -16.17
N LEU A 199 -24.01 -3.61 -15.55
CA LEU A 199 -23.09 -4.72 -15.31
C LEU A 199 -23.72 -5.81 -14.44
N CYS A 200 -24.34 -5.42 -13.32
CA CYS A 200 -24.98 -6.34 -12.39
C CYS A 200 -26.13 -7.11 -13.06
N LYS A 201 -27.01 -6.41 -13.78
CA LYS A 201 -28.15 -7.03 -14.48
C LYS A 201 -27.69 -7.97 -15.60
N THR A 202 -26.66 -7.60 -16.37
CA THR A 202 -26.22 -8.37 -17.54
C THR A 202 -25.49 -9.65 -17.15
N TYR A 203 -24.61 -9.60 -16.15
CA TYR A 203 -23.72 -10.71 -15.80
C TYR A 203 -24.10 -11.42 -14.49
N GLY A 204 -25.15 -10.96 -13.80
CA GLY A 204 -25.58 -11.52 -12.52
C GLY A 204 -24.58 -11.27 -11.39
N ILE A 205 -23.80 -10.19 -11.47
CA ILE A 205 -22.90 -9.74 -10.41
C ILE A 205 -23.76 -9.27 -9.23
N LYS A 206 -23.36 -9.62 -8.01
CA LYS A 206 -24.14 -9.33 -6.79
C LYS A 206 -24.18 -7.84 -6.49
N GLU A 207 -23.01 -7.19 -6.49
CA GLU A 207 -22.85 -5.76 -6.30
C GLU A 207 -21.47 -5.31 -6.80
N VAL A 208 -21.35 -4.04 -7.18
CA VAL A 208 -20.05 -3.41 -7.46
C VAL A 208 -19.83 -2.31 -6.42
N LYS A 209 -18.75 -2.46 -5.65
CA LYS A 209 -18.25 -1.51 -4.66
C LYS A 209 -17.02 -0.81 -5.22
N TYR A 210 -16.75 0.38 -4.72
CA TYR A 210 -15.51 1.08 -5.02
C TYR A 210 -14.98 1.76 -3.76
N ASP A 211 -13.66 1.86 -3.68
CA ASP A 211 -12.94 2.51 -2.58
C ASP A 211 -13.17 4.04 -2.62
N SER A 212 -13.51 4.62 -1.46
CA SER A 212 -13.78 6.05 -1.28
C SER A 212 -12.53 6.93 -1.45
N GLY A 213 -11.33 6.34 -1.49
CA GLY A 213 -10.08 7.05 -1.77
C GLY A 213 -9.93 7.53 -3.22
N TRP A 214 -10.77 7.06 -4.16
CA TRP A 214 -10.68 7.41 -5.57
C TRP A 214 -11.70 8.47 -6.00
N ASN A 215 -11.28 9.35 -6.91
CA ASN A 215 -12.18 10.29 -7.57
C ASN A 215 -13.23 9.54 -8.40
N ILE A 216 -14.49 10.00 -8.38
CA ILE A 216 -15.58 9.37 -9.13
C ILE A 216 -15.31 9.29 -10.64
N SER A 217 -14.51 10.20 -11.17
CA SER A 217 -14.10 10.21 -12.58
C SER A 217 -13.17 9.03 -12.91
N HIS A 218 -12.27 8.66 -12.00
CA HIS A 218 -11.44 7.46 -12.15
C HIS A 218 -12.28 6.20 -12.02
N ILE A 219 -13.24 6.18 -11.09
CA ILE A 219 -14.22 5.08 -10.96
C ILE A 219 -15.02 4.91 -12.25
N ARG A 220 -15.52 6.02 -12.83
CA ARG A 220 -16.20 6.01 -14.12
C ARG A 220 -15.34 5.40 -15.22
N GLY A 221 -14.07 5.83 -15.33
CA GLY A 221 -13.14 5.32 -16.34
C GLY A 221 -12.86 3.81 -16.19
N ALA A 222 -12.68 3.34 -14.95
CA ALA A 222 -12.52 1.93 -14.65
C ALA A 222 -13.77 1.12 -14.99
N LEU A 223 -14.96 1.61 -14.62
CA LEU A 223 -16.23 0.96 -14.96
C LEU A 223 -16.46 0.88 -16.46
N GLN A 224 -16.19 1.95 -17.21
CA GLN A 224 -16.28 1.93 -18.67
C GLN A 224 -15.32 0.90 -19.28
N SER A 225 -14.10 0.81 -18.74
CA SER A 225 -13.12 -0.19 -19.15
C SER A 225 -13.60 -1.61 -18.84
N LEU A 226 -14.24 -1.81 -17.68
CA LEU A 226 -14.81 -3.09 -17.28
C LEU A 226 -16.01 -3.49 -18.15
N VAL A 227 -16.91 -2.55 -18.47
CA VAL A 227 -18.04 -2.77 -19.40
C VAL A 227 -17.54 -3.14 -20.79
N SER A 228 -16.52 -2.46 -21.28
CA SER A 228 -15.88 -2.78 -22.56
C SER A 228 -15.26 -4.18 -22.54
N LEU A 229 -14.52 -4.52 -21.48
CA LEU A 229 -13.94 -5.86 -21.30
C LEU A 229 -15.02 -6.93 -21.23
N ALA A 230 -16.10 -6.68 -20.48
CA ALA A 230 -17.20 -7.62 -20.31
C ALA A 230 -17.92 -7.89 -21.63
N SER A 231 -18.11 -6.86 -22.45
CA SER A 231 -18.71 -6.98 -23.78
C SER A 231 -17.83 -7.80 -24.73
N GLN A 232 -16.50 -7.63 -24.67
CA GLN A 232 -15.54 -8.37 -25.50
C GLN A 232 -15.38 -9.83 -25.05
N HIS A 233 -15.46 -10.09 -23.74
CA HIS A 233 -15.20 -11.39 -23.12
C HIS A 233 -16.41 -11.91 -22.33
N SER A 234 -17.61 -11.79 -22.89
CA SER A 234 -18.87 -12.16 -22.22
C SER A 234 -18.89 -13.60 -21.69
N LYS A 235 -18.23 -14.54 -22.39
CA LYS A 235 -18.09 -15.94 -21.95
C LYS A 235 -17.35 -16.10 -20.63
N ASP A 236 -16.29 -15.31 -20.42
CA ASP A 236 -15.46 -15.37 -19.22
C ASP A 236 -16.15 -14.65 -18.03
N MET A 237 -17.03 -13.68 -18.31
CA MET A 237 -17.76 -12.92 -17.28
C MET A 237 -18.77 -13.76 -16.49
N ILE A 238 -19.15 -14.94 -17.00
CA ILE A 238 -20.01 -15.90 -16.28
C ILE A 238 -19.36 -16.30 -14.94
N ASN A 239 -18.03 -16.28 -14.85
CA ASN A 239 -17.29 -16.59 -13.62
C ASN A 239 -17.51 -15.55 -12.49
N LEU A 240 -18.08 -14.38 -12.80
CA LEU A 240 -18.38 -13.32 -11.82
C LEU A 240 -19.81 -13.36 -11.29
N LYS A 241 -20.61 -14.35 -11.73
CA LYS A 241 -22.00 -14.47 -11.33
C LYS A 241 -22.09 -14.75 -9.83
N GLY A 242 -22.83 -13.91 -9.11
CA GLY A 242 -22.99 -14.00 -7.66
C GLY A 242 -21.83 -13.40 -6.84
N SER A 243 -20.75 -12.94 -7.49
CA SER A 243 -19.62 -12.30 -6.82
C SER A 243 -19.87 -10.81 -6.58
N THR A 244 -19.27 -10.25 -5.54
CA THR A 244 -19.12 -8.80 -5.37
C THR A 244 -17.84 -8.36 -6.08
N ILE A 245 -17.88 -7.28 -6.84
CA ILE A 245 -16.68 -6.67 -7.42
C ILE A 245 -16.31 -5.43 -6.62
N ALA A 246 -15.03 -5.26 -6.27
CA ALA A 246 -14.53 -4.09 -5.55
C ALA A 246 -13.44 -3.39 -6.37
N LEU A 247 -13.74 -2.19 -6.87
CA LEU A 247 -12.76 -1.34 -7.55
C LEU A 247 -11.89 -0.63 -6.50
N GLY A 248 -10.58 -0.84 -6.54
CA GLY A 248 -9.67 -0.30 -5.53
C GLY A 248 -8.24 -0.16 -6.03
N GLN A 249 -7.29 -0.31 -5.12
CA GLN A 249 -5.84 -0.17 -5.40
C GLN A 249 -5.14 -1.51 -5.69
N PHE A 250 -5.88 -2.62 -5.74
CA PHE A 250 -5.32 -3.97 -5.82
C PHE A 250 -6.21 -4.90 -6.67
N THR A 251 -5.58 -5.86 -7.35
CA THR A 251 -6.24 -6.89 -8.17
C THR A 251 -6.08 -8.28 -7.53
N GLY A 252 -7.19 -8.94 -7.18
CA GLY A 252 -7.19 -10.31 -6.62
C GLY A 252 -8.55 -10.71 -6.05
N VAL A 253 -8.63 -11.88 -5.40
CA VAL A 253 -9.87 -12.37 -4.76
C VAL A 253 -9.70 -12.32 -3.24
N SER A 254 -10.71 -11.84 -2.51
CA SER A 254 -10.72 -11.89 -1.04
C SER A 254 -11.08 -13.27 -0.52
N LEU A 255 -10.84 -13.50 0.77
CA LEU A 255 -11.25 -14.73 1.45
C LEU A 255 -12.78 -14.89 1.52
N ASP A 256 -13.54 -13.83 1.26
CA ASP A 256 -15.00 -13.84 1.21
C ASP A 256 -15.54 -14.06 -0.22
N GLY A 257 -14.64 -14.22 -1.20
CA GLY A 257 -14.98 -14.42 -2.61
C GLY A 257 -15.26 -13.11 -3.39
N ASP A 258 -14.99 -11.96 -2.79
CA ASP A 258 -15.12 -10.67 -3.47
C ASP A 258 -13.92 -10.47 -4.42
N VAL A 259 -14.21 -10.06 -5.66
CA VAL A 259 -13.21 -9.84 -6.71
C VAL A 259 -12.76 -8.38 -6.67
N PHE A 260 -11.53 -8.15 -6.27
CA PHE A 260 -10.90 -6.83 -6.30
C PHE A 260 -10.23 -6.59 -7.64
N LEU A 261 -10.46 -5.40 -8.21
CA LEU A 261 -9.82 -4.94 -9.43
C LEU A 261 -9.14 -3.60 -9.15
N ASN A 262 -7.84 -3.53 -9.40
CA ASN A 262 -7.10 -2.28 -9.28
C ASN A 262 -7.49 -1.35 -10.44
N ILE A 263 -7.94 -0.14 -10.12
CA ILE A 263 -8.37 0.88 -11.09
C ILE A 263 -7.23 1.31 -12.04
N ILE A 264 -5.98 1.14 -11.62
CA ILE A 264 -4.79 1.52 -12.40
C ILE A 264 -4.28 0.36 -13.29
N ASP A 265 -4.70 -0.89 -13.01
CA ASP A 265 -4.16 -2.05 -13.72
C ASP A 265 -4.65 -2.14 -15.17
N VAL A 266 -3.92 -2.93 -15.96
CA VAL A 266 -4.23 -3.18 -17.36
C VAL A 266 -5.36 -4.20 -17.48
N ARG A 267 -6.27 -3.99 -18.45
CA ARG A 267 -7.42 -4.86 -18.77
C ARG A 267 -7.09 -6.37 -18.87
N ASN A 268 -5.88 -6.72 -19.31
CA ASN A 268 -5.45 -8.11 -19.43
C ASN A 268 -5.25 -8.80 -18.07
N GLU A 269 -4.79 -8.06 -17.05
CA GLU A 269 -4.65 -8.58 -15.69
C GLU A 269 -6.02 -8.88 -15.07
N TRP A 270 -6.99 -7.97 -15.29
CA TRP A 270 -8.37 -8.22 -14.87
C TRP A 270 -8.94 -9.47 -15.54
N LEU A 271 -8.74 -9.64 -16.85
CA LEU A 271 -9.22 -10.83 -17.57
C LEU A 271 -8.55 -12.12 -17.07
N SER A 272 -7.23 -12.08 -16.83
CA SER A 272 -6.47 -13.20 -16.28
C SER A 272 -7.01 -13.61 -14.91
N LEU A 273 -7.35 -12.64 -14.06
CA LEU A 273 -7.98 -12.88 -12.77
C LEU A 273 -9.37 -13.51 -12.94
N ILE A 274 -10.24 -12.90 -13.74
CA ILE A 274 -11.64 -13.33 -13.97
C ILE A 274 -11.70 -14.79 -14.45
N LYS A 275 -10.76 -15.20 -15.29
CA LYS A 275 -10.64 -16.60 -15.75
C LYS A 275 -10.26 -17.59 -14.64
N LYS A 276 -9.56 -17.11 -13.61
CA LYS A 276 -9.05 -17.91 -12.49
C LYS A 276 -9.94 -17.85 -11.24
N VAL A 277 -10.92 -16.95 -11.18
CA VAL A 277 -11.82 -16.81 -10.01
C VAL A 277 -12.44 -18.16 -9.64
N SER A 278 -13.01 -18.87 -10.63
CA SER A 278 -13.65 -20.17 -10.42
C SER A 278 -12.71 -21.27 -9.90
N GLN A 279 -11.39 -21.13 -10.13
CA GLN A 279 -10.39 -22.06 -9.60
C GLN A 279 -10.18 -21.88 -8.10
N GLN A 280 -10.54 -20.71 -7.54
CA GLN A 280 -10.43 -20.43 -6.11
C GLN A 280 -11.68 -20.83 -5.33
N ASP A 281 -12.83 -21.03 -5.99
CA ASP A 281 -14.10 -21.40 -5.34
C ASP A 281 -13.97 -22.66 -4.48
N GLY A 282 -13.22 -23.66 -4.96
CA GLY A 282 -12.95 -24.88 -4.20
C GLY A 282 -12.19 -24.61 -2.89
N ALA A 283 -11.20 -23.72 -2.91
CA ALA A 283 -10.47 -23.33 -1.70
C ALA A 283 -11.34 -22.47 -0.77
N LEU A 284 -12.07 -21.49 -1.32
CA LEU A 284 -12.99 -20.63 -0.57
C LEU A 284 -14.08 -21.44 0.16
N ALA A 285 -14.64 -22.46 -0.48
CA ALA A 285 -15.62 -23.37 0.12
C ALA A 285 -15.06 -24.18 1.31
N GLN A 286 -13.74 -24.40 1.37
CA GLN A 286 -13.11 -25.14 2.46
C GLN A 286 -12.70 -24.25 3.65
N ILE A 287 -12.57 -22.93 3.46
CA ILE A 287 -12.15 -22.03 4.54
C ILE A 287 -13.05 -22.16 5.78
N PRO A 288 -14.40 -22.12 5.68
CA PRO A 288 -15.26 -22.24 6.86
C PRO A 288 -15.06 -23.56 7.63
N ASN A 289 -14.73 -24.65 6.91
CA ASN A 289 -14.46 -25.95 7.53
C ASN A 289 -13.17 -25.91 8.34
N TYR A 290 -12.11 -25.30 7.80
CA TYR A 290 -10.85 -25.12 8.51
C TYR A 290 -10.99 -24.16 9.69
N GLU A 291 -11.69 -23.05 9.54
CA GLU A 291 -11.96 -22.10 10.62
C GLU A 291 -12.74 -22.76 11.76
N LYS A 292 -13.78 -23.54 11.44
CA LYS A 292 -14.54 -24.29 12.45
C LYS A 292 -13.71 -25.38 13.13
N ALA A 293 -12.84 -26.06 12.38
CA ALA A 293 -11.93 -27.05 12.94
C ALA A 293 -10.93 -26.41 13.91
N LEU A 294 -10.31 -25.29 13.52
CA LEU A 294 -9.38 -24.52 14.36
C LEU A 294 -10.08 -23.93 15.58
N SER A 295 -11.27 -23.37 15.42
CA SER A 295 -12.10 -22.86 16.51
C SER A 295 -12.35 -23.94 17.56
N ARG A 296 -12.79 -25.13 17.14
CA ARG A 296 -13.11 -26.24 18.05
C ARG A 296 -11.89 -26.73 18.84
N ILE A 297 -10.72 -26.88 18.21
CA ILE A 297 -9.51 -27.33 18.91
C ILE A 297 -8.95 -26.26 19.86
N LEU A 298 -9.29 -24.99 19.63
CA LEU A 298 -8.98 -23.85 20.49
C LEU A 298 -10.18 -23.45 21.38
N ARG A 299 -10.96 -24.43 21.85
CA ARG A 299 -12.07 -24.22 22.82
C ARG A 299 -13.13 -23.22 22.33
N ASP A 300 -13.53 -23.34 21.07
CA ASP A 300 -14.57 -22.53 20.41
C ASP A 300 -14.25 -21.03 20.32
N ILE A 301 -12.97 -20.65 20.26
CA ILE A 301 -12.57 -19.28 19.96
C ILE A 301 -13.05 -18.84 18.56
N HIS A 302 -13.45 -17.58 18.39
CA HIS A 302 -13.90 -17.09 17.09
C HIS A 302 -12.71 -16.81 16.18
N ILE A 303 -12.65 -17.49 15.02
CA ILE A 303 -11.65 -17.18 14.00
C ILE A 303 -12.15 -15.99 13.18
N CYS A 304 -11.39 -14.90 13.18
CA CYS A 304 -11.73 -13.69 12.46
C CYS A 304 -10.77 -13.45 11.29
N ARG A 305 -11.33 -12.99 10.17
CA ARG A 305 -10.59 -12.50 9.02
C ARG A 305 -10.49 -10.99 9.14
N ARG A 306 -9.28 -10.45 9.23
CA ARG A 306 -9.08 -8.99 9.26
C ARG A 306 -9.52 -8.40 7.93
N LYS A 307 -10.32 -7.32 7.97
CA LYS A 307 -10.74 -6.57 6.76
C LYS A 307 -9.55 -6.02 5.94
N PHE A 308 -8.40 -5.84 6.59
CA PHE A 308 -7.18 -5.24 6.03
C PHE A 308 -5.97 -6.18 6.08
N MET A 309 -6.16 -7.49 5.90
CA MET A 309 -5.01 -8.40 5.73
C MET A 309 -4.27 -8.12 4.41
N PRO A 310 -2.94 -8.35 4.36
CA PRO A 310 -2.25 -8.57 3.09
C PRO A 310 -2.98 -9.71 2.38
N LYS A 311 -3.58 -9.43 1.22
CA LYS A 311 -4.52 -10.34 0.56
C LYS A 311 -3.77 -11.57 0.04
N VAL A 312 -3.66 -12.58 0.88
CA VAL A 312 -3.16 -13.92 0.56
C VAL A 312 -4.20 -14.66 -0.26
N SER A 313 -3.76 -15.55 -1.15
CA SER A 313 -4.69 -16.41 -1.89
C SER A 313 -5.49 -17.28 -0.91
N ALA A 314 -6.74 -17.61 -1.27
CA ALA A 314 -7.59 -18.50 -0.48
C ALA A 314 -6.88 -19.83 -0.13
N LEU A 315 -6.10 -20.38 -1.08
CA LEU A 315 -5.33 -21.60 -0.88
C LEU A 315 -4.22 -21.43 0.19
N GLN A 316 -3.50 -20.31 0.17
CA GLN A 316 -2.49 -20.02 1.19
C GLN A 316 -3.12 -19.87 2.56
N TYR A 317 -4.28 -19.19 2.67
CA TYR A 317 -4.98 -19.08 3.93
C TYR A 317 -5.44 -20.45 4.46
N CYS A 318 -5.96 -21.34 3.60
CA CYS A 318 -6.24 -22.72 3.98
C CYS A 318 -4.99 -23.46 4.51
N ASN A 319 -3.83 -23.24 3.89
CA ASN A 319 -2.58 -23.84 4.36
C ASN A 319 -2.15 -23.28 5.72
N HIS A 320 -2.27 -21.96 5.93
CA HIS A 320 -2.01 -21.31 7.22
C HIS A 320 -2.89 -21.88 8.34
N LEU A 321 -4.20 -22.02 8.09
CA LEU A 321 -5.12 -22.64 9.05
C LEU A 321 -4.74 -24.10 9.32
N ARG A 322 -4.43 -24.87 8.27
CA ARG A 322 -4.03 -26.28 8.39
C ARG A 322 -2.75 -26.46 9.21
N GLN A 323 -1.77 -25.57 9.05
CA GLN A 323 -0.52 -25.60 9.80
C GLN A 323 -0.76 -25.44 11.31
N LEU A 324 -1.56 -24.45 11.70
CA LEU A 324 -1.97 -24.29 13.11
C LEU A 324 -2.79 -25.46 13.62
N ILE A 325 -3.76 -25.95 12.83
CA ILE A 325 -4.56 -27.12 13.20
C ILE A 325 -3.66 -28.33 13.49
N THR A 326 -2.64 -28.55 12.66
CA THR A 326 -1.69 -29.65 12.83
C THR A 326 -0.83 -29.45 14.08
N SER A 327 -0.27 -28.25 14.26
CA SER A 327 0.54 -27.88 15.44
C SER A 327 -0.22 -28.09 16.75
N ILE A 328 -1.49 -27.67 16.80
CA ILE A 328 -2.37 -27.83 17.97
C ILE A 328 -2.81 -29.29 18.14
N GLY A 329 -3.07 -30.00 17.04
CA GLY A 329 -3.35 -31.44 17.05
C GLY A 329 -2.20 -32.24 17.69
N ASP A 330 -0.97 -31.95 17.29
CA ASP A 330 0.25 -32.57 17.85
C ASP A 330 0.42 -32.25 19.34
N PHE A 331 0.09 -31.02 19.76
CA PHE A 331 0.09 -30.64 21.17
C PHE A 331 -0.82 -31.54 22.01
N TYR A 332 -2.07 -31.74 21.56
CA TYR A 332 -2.99 -32.66 22.23
C TYR A 332 -2.55 -34.12 22.11
N GLY A 333 -2.00 -34.53 20.97
CA GLY A 333 -1.48 -35.88 20.73
C GLY A 333 -0.33 -36.26 21.67
N ARG A 334 0.46 -35.27 22.12
CA ARG A 334 1.49 -35.43 23.15
C ARG A 334 0.94 -35.49 24.58
N GLY A 335 -0.39 -35.51 24.75
CA GLY A 335 -1.07 -35.53 26.05
C GLY A 335 -1.09 -34.19 26.77
N LYS A 336 -0.63 -33.10 26.13
CA LYS A 336 -0.68 -31.76 26.71
C LYS A 336 -2.11 -31.23 26.70
N LYS A 337 -2.44 -30.40 27.68
CA LYS A 337 -3.74 -29.78 27.84
C LYS A 337 -3.57 -28.28 28.08
N PHE A 338 -4.60 -27.53 27.77
CA PHE A 338 -4.69 -26.13 28.16
C PHE A 338 -4.51 -25.98 29.68
N PRO A 339 -3.82 -24.92 30.15
CA PRO A 339 -3.72 -24.59 31.56
C PRO A 339 -5.08 -24.42 32.22
N VAL A 340 -5.16 -24.69 33.53
CA VAL A 340 -6.40 -24.54 34.33
C VAL A 340 -6.85 -23.07 34.41
N SER A 341 -5.93 -22.12 34.24
CA SER A 341 -6.23 -20.69 34.17
C SER A 341 -7.06 -20.32 32.93
N VAL A 342 -7.04 -21.15 31.88
CA VAL A 342 -7.82 -20.90 30.66
C VAL A 342 -9.23 -21.47 30.83
N PRO A 343 -10.29 -20.67 30.59
CA PRO A 343 -11.67 -21.14 30.63
C PRO A 343 -11.94 -22.30 29.68
N GLU A 344 -12.93 -23.14 29.99
CA GLU A 344 -13.33 -24.27 29.14
C GLU A 344 -13.84 -23.83 27.76
N SER A 345 -14.34 -22.60 27.62
CA SER A 345 -14.70 -21.99 26.35
C SER A 345 -14.07 -20.61 26.19
N LEU A 346 -13.54 -20.36 25.00
CA LEU A 346 -12.98 -19.09 24.54
C LEU A 346 -13.88 -18.38 23.54
N SER A 347 -15.17 -18.73 23.46
CA SER A 347 -16.14 -18.13 22.53
C SER A 347 -16.33 -16.63 22.70
N LYS A 348 -15.92 -16.03 23.80
CA LYS A 348 -15.88 -14.56 23.96
C LYS A 348 -14.77 -13.89 23.13
N TYR A 349 -13.71 -14.62 22.80
CA TYR A 349 -12.50 -14.07 22.23
C TYR A 349 -12.43 -14.32 20.72
N GLU A 350 -11.66 -13.48 20.06
CA GLU A 350 -11.41 -13.52 18.63
C GLU A 350 -9.92 -13.74 18.38
N ILE A 351 -9.59 -14.56 17.37
CA ILE A 351 -8.22 -14.79 16.94
C ILE A 351 -8.09 -14.63 15.42
N VAL A 352 -7.03 -13.95 15.00
CA VAL A 352 -6.67 -13.72 13.60
C VAL A 352 -5.40 -14.48 13.27
N VAL A 353 -5.46 -15.27 12.21
CA VAL A 353 -4.30 -16.05 11.71
C VAL A 353 -3.62 -15.26 10.60
N GLU A 354 -2.38 -14.86 10.83
CA GLU A 354 -1.52 -14.16 9.87
C GLU A 354 -0.50 -15.11 9.21
N PRO A 355 0.15 -14.70 8.10
CA PRO A 355 1.21 -15.49 7.46
C PRO A 355 2.37 -15.82 8.42
N GLU A 356 3.28 -16.69 7.98
CA GLU A 356 4.39 -17.19 8.82
C GLU A 356 5.27 -16.11 9.47
N ALA A 357 5.35 -14.92 8.85
CA ALA A 357 6.10 -13.77 9.38
C ALA A 357 5.24 -12.80 10.22
N GLY A 358 4.00 -13.17 10.55
CA GLY A 358 3.10 -12.37 11.37
C GLY A 358 3.53 -12.27 12.85
N PRO A 359 3.03 -11.28 13.59
CA PRO A 359 3.32 -11.13 15.01
C PRO A 359 2.45 -12.05 15.87
N LEU A 360 2.96 -12.44 17.04
CA LEU A 360 2.16 -13.00 18.13
C LEU A 360 1.85 -11.88 19.13
N MET A 361 0.63 -11.34 19.11
CA MET A 361 0.27 -10.19 19.95
C MET A 361 -1.25 -10.06 20.19
N VAL A 362 -1.64 -9.25 21.18
CA VAL A 362 -3.03 -8.80 21.35
C VAL A 362 -3.19 -7.47 20.61
N SER A 363 -4.23 -7.37 19.79
CA SER A 363 -4.52 -6.14 19.05
C SER A 363 -5.09 -5.06 19.99
N PRO A 364 -5.04 -3.77 19.62
CA PRO A 364 -5.73 -2.71 20.37
C PRO A 364 -7.26 -2.89 20.46
N THR A 365 -7.84 -3.79 19.67
CA THR A 365 -9.27 -4.14 19.74
C THR A 365 -9.52 -5.41 20.57
N GLY A 366 -8.49 -5.94 21.23
CA GLY A 366 -8.56 -7.14 22.08
C GLY A 366 -8.62 -8.48 21.33
N GLN A 367 -8.27 -8.49 20.03
CA GLN A 367 -8.16 -9.72 19.24
C GLN A 367 -6.78 -10.34 19.42
N PHE A 368 -6.70 -11.66 19.54
CA PHE A 368 -5.42 -12.35 19.44
C PHE A 368 -4.95 -12.39 17.99
N ILE A 369 -3.68 -12.13 17.73
CA ILE A 369 -3.05 -12.24 16.41
C ILE A 369 -1.94 -13.26 16.55
N THR A 370 -1.90 -14.24 15.65
CA THR A 370 -0.89 -15.31 15.67
C THR A 370 -0.38 -15.59 14.26
N PRO A 371 0.93 -15.82 14.07
CA PRO A 371 1.44 -16.32 12.81
C PRO A 371 1.07 -17.79 12.65
N SER A 372 0.80 -18.21 11.42
CA SER A 372 0.51 -19.60 11.07
C SER A 372 1.61 -20.61 11.43
N SER A 373 2.85 -20.14 11.57
CA SER A 373 4.03 -20.92 11.98
C SER A 373 4.19 -21.04 13.50
N CYS A 374 3.33 -20.39 14.30
CA CYS A 374 3.45 -20.38 15.76
C CYS A 374 3.34 -21.80 16.36
N PRO A 375 4.30 -22.23 17.19
CA PRO A 375 4.18 -23.47 17.95
C PRO A 375 2.98 -23.42 18.90
N ALA A 376 2.21 -24.51 18.98
CA ALA A 376 1.01 -24.57 19.81
C ALA A 376 1.30 -24.33 21.30
N ASP A 377 2.46 -24.77 21.80
CA ASP A 377 2.91 -24.51 23.17
C ASP A 377 3.01 -23.00 23.47
N GLU A 378 3.59 -22.25 22.53
CA GLU A 378 3.75 -20.79 22.66
C GLU A 378 2.41 -20.08 22.51
N LEU A 379 1.57 -20.49 21.54
CA LEU A 379 0.25 -19.90 21.33
C LEU A 379 -0.65 -20.10 22.56
N ILE A 380 -0.68 -21.30 23.14
CA ILE A 380 -1.55 -21.61 24.29
C ILE A 380 -1.07 -20.87 25.54
N ALA A 381 0.25 -20.81 25.78
CA ALA A 381 0.81 -20.03 26.87
C ALA A 381 0.53 -18.53 26.69
N PHE A 382 0.65 -18.02 25.45
CA PHE A 382 0.35 -16.64 25.11
C PHE A 382 -1.11 -16.30 25.37
N ILE A 383 -2.06 -17.13 24.91
CA ILE A 383 -3.49 -16.93 25.20
C ILE A 383 -3.71 -16.88 26.71
N ALA A 384 -3.18 -17.86 27.46
CA ALA A 384 -3.37 -17.95 28.90
C ALA A 384 -2.87 -16.71 29.66
N ASN A 385 -1.73 -16.14 29.25
CA ASN A 385 -1.12 -15.00 29.92
C ASN A 385 -1.80 -13.66 29.59
N ASN A 386 -2.61 -13.59 28.53
CA ASN A 386 -3.16 -12.33 28.01
C ASN A 386 -4.70 -12.29 27.99
N LEU A 387 -5.39 -13.23 28.66
CA LEU A 387 -6.86 -13.24 28.73
C LEU A 387 -7.44 -11.99 29.40
N ASP A 388 -6.81 -11.52 30.47
CA ASP A 388 -7.29 -10.35 31.23
C ASP A 388 -7.14 -9.05 30.40
N GLU A 389 -5.99 -8.87 29.75
CA GLU A 389 -5.75 -7.75 28.84
C GLU A 389 -6.72 -7.78 27.66
N ALA A 390 -6.87 -8.92 26.99
CA ALA A 390 -7.81 -9.07 25.89
C ALA A 390 -9.25 -8.78 26.32
N THR A 391 -9.64 -9.20 27.53
CA THR A 391 -10.96 -8.90 28.11
C THR A 391 -11.20 -7.41 28.27
N LEU A 392 -10.23 -6.70 28.84
CA LEU A 392 -10.31 -5.26 29.06
C LEU A 392 -10.45 -4.52 27.72
N LEU A 393 -9.57 -4.83 26.77
CA LEU A 393 -9.57 -4.20 25.44
C LEU A 393 -10.84 -4.52 24.63
N LEU A 394 -11.33 -5.77 24.65
CA LEU A 394 -12.58 -6.15 23.98
C LEU A 394 -13.78 -5.39 24.55
N THR A 395 -13.82 -5.24 25.87
CA THR A 395 -14.93 -4.54 26.56
C THR A 395 -14.91 -3.05 26.21
N GLU A 396 -13.75 -2.40 26.31
CA GLU A 396 -13.57 -1.00 25.97
C GLU A 396 -13.91 -0.74 24.49
N TYR A 397 -13.39 -1.57 23.58
CA TYR A 397 -13.67 -1.47 22.15
C TYR A 397 -15.16 -1.65 21.85
N SER A 398 -15.81 -2.64 22.48
CA SER A 398 -17.25 -2.87 22.31
C SER A 398 -18.08 -1.67 22.75
N ILE A 399 -17.82 -1.12 23.93
CA ILE A 399 -18.50 0.09 24.43
C ILE A 399 -18.30 1.25 23.46
N ASN A 400 -17.04 1.52 23.09
CA ASN A 400 -16.71 2.62 22.18
C ASN A 400 -17.39 2.45 20.82
N LYS A 401 -17.46 1.23 20.26
CA LYS A 401 -18.15 0.98 18.99
C LYS A 401 -19.65 1.31 19.06
N HIS A 402 -20.31 0.99 20.17
CA HIS A 402 -21.74 1.30 20.36
C HIS A 402 -21.97 2.81 20.53
N VAL A 403 -21.14 3.46 21.35
CA VAL A 403 -21.20 4.92 21.58
C VAL A 403 -20.88 5.69 20.30
N GLU A 404 -19.84 5.29 19.56
CA GLU A 404 -19.49 5.86 18.27
C GLU A 404 -20.66 5.77 17.29
N LYS A 405 -21.29 4.60 17.15
CA LYS A 405 -22.42 4.40 16.23
C LYS A 405 -23.63 5.28 16.60
N ALA A 406 -23.93 5.41 17.89
CA ALA A 406 -25.00 6.27 18.37
C ALA A 406 -24.72 7.75 18.05
N LEU A 407 -23.52 8.23 18.41
CA LEU A 407 -23.10 9.61 18.15
C LEU A 407 -22.96 9.92 16.66
N TYR A 408 -22.47 8.98 15.87
CA TYR A 408 -22.41 9.10 14.41
C TYR A 408 -23.81 9.36 13.83
N THR A 409 -24.79 8.58 14.27
CA THR A 409 -26.18 8.70 13.79
C THR A 409 -26.78 10.03 14.24
N GLU A 410 -26.58 10.40 15.50
CA GLU A 410 -27.05 11.66 16.06
C GLU A 410 -26.44 12.87 15.35
N VAL A 411 -25.12 12.89 15.10
CA VAL A 411 -24.45 13.96 14.36
C VAL A 411 -25.01 14.02 12.93
N LYS A 412 -25.11 12.89 12.24
CA LYS A 412 -25.63 12.86 10.87
C LYS A 412 -27.04 13.47 10.78
N GLU A 413 -27.92 13.10 11.69
CA GLU A 413 -29.31 13.58 11.73
C GLU A 413 -29.41 15.04 12.15
N ARG A 414 -28.80 15.43 13.28
CA ARG A 414 -28.91 16.79 13.82
C ARG A 414 -28.28 17.84 12.93
N PHE A 415 -27.18 17.52 12.25
CA PHE A 415 -26.56 18.41 11.27
C PHE A 415 -27.19 18.30 9.88
N GLY A 416 -28.07 17.33 9.64
CA GLY A 416 -28.67 17.06 8.33
C GLY A 416 -27.62 16.77 7.27
N LEU A 417 -26.58 16.00 7.62
CA LEU A 417 -25.51 15.62 6.70
C LEU A 417 -26.03 14.58 5.70
N LEU A 418 -25.51 14.63 4.47
CA LEU A 418 -25.75 13.56 3.49
C LEU A 418 -25.06 12.28 3.96
N GLU A 419 -23.77 12.40 4.28
CA GLU A 419 -22.94 11.31 4.78
C GLU A 419 -21.90 11.84 5.76
N LEU A 420 -21.48 10.97 6.67
CA LEU A 420 -20.39 11.20 7.59
C LEU A 420 -19.42 10.02 7.40
N HIS A 421 -18.15 10.30 7.22
CA HIS A 421 -17.13 9.27 7.03
C HIS A 421 -15.98 9.54 8.00
N LYS A 422 -15.14 8.54 8.23
CA LYS A 422 -13.90 8.70 8.98
C LYS A 422 -12.75 7.99 8.26
N ASP A 423 -11.56 8.54 8.39
CA ASP A 423 -10.33 7.93 7.89
C ASP A 423 -10.00 6.67 8.71
N ASP A 424 -9.28 5.71 8.11
CA ASP A 424 -9.00 4.41 8.73
C ASP A 424 -8.15 4.52 10.01
N ASN A 425 -7.33 5.58 10.08
CA ASN A 425 -6.50 5.90 11.24
C ASN A 425 -7.27 6.54 12.41
N ILE A 426 -8.57 6.83 12.24
CA ILE A 426 -9.43 7.41 13.28
C ILE A 426 -10.10 6.29 14.08
N THR A 427 -9.57 6.03 15.28
CA THR A 427 -10.13 5.05 16.20
C THR A 427 -11.54 5.48 16.67
N PRO A 428 -12.39 4.53 17.12
CA PRO A 428 -13.70 4.84 17.69
C PRO A 428 -13.67 5.92 18.77
N ALA A 429 -12.66 5.89 19.66
CA ALA A 429 -12.49 6.89 20.71
C ALA A 429 -12.28 8.31 20.15
N LEU A 430 -11.42 8.46 19.14
CA LEU A 430 -11.19 9.76 18.47
C LEU A 430 -12.45 10.25 17.75
N MET A 431 -13.19 9.34 17.11
CA MET A 431 -14.46 9.66 16.45
C MET A 431 -15.52 10.12 17.46
N ILE A 432 -15.63 9.45 18.61
CA ILE A 432 -16.52 9.86 19.72
C ILE A 432 -16.21 11.29 20.16
N MET A 433 -14.94 11.59 20.41
CA MET A 433 -14.51 12.93 20.82
C MET A 433 -14.85 13.99 19.76
N CYS A 434 -14.59 13.68 18.48
CA CYS A 434 -14.94 14.54 17.36
C CYS A 434 -16.46 14.80 17.30
N CYS A 435 -17.27 13.75 17.35
CA CYS A 435 -18.74 13.87 17.33
C CYS A 435 -19.28 14.69 18.50
N GLN A 436 -18.81 14.43 19.72
CA GLN A 436 -19.20 15.22 20.90
C GLN A 436 -18.85 16.70 20.73
N ARG A 437 -17.64 17.01 20.22
CA ARG A 437 -17.22 18.39 19.94
C ARG A 437 -18.02 19.07 18.83
N LEU A 438 -18.51 18.31 17.85
CA LEU A 438 -19.43 18.83 16.84
C LEU A 438 -20.76 19.19 17.49
N LEU A 439 -21.35 18.27 18.25
CA LEU A 439 -22.63 18.46 18.93
C LEU A 439 -22.64 19.66 19.88
N THR A 440 -21.54 19.95 20.59
CA THR A 440 -21.44 21.16 21.45
C THR A 440 -21.45 22.47 20.67
N ARG A 441 -21.21 22.45 19.35
CA ARG A 441 -21.21 23.62 18.46
C ARG A 441 -22.38 23.63 17.48
N ILE A 442 -23.42 22.83 17.75
CA ILE A 442 -24.56 22.62 16.84
C ILE A 442 -25.23 23.93 16.40
N ASP A 443 -25.44 24.88 17.31
CA ASP A 443 -26.13 26.15 17.01
C ASP A 443 -25.43 26.98 15.94
N LYS A 444 -24.09 26.87 15.87
CA LYS A 444 -23.26 27.64 14.94
C LYS A 444 -23.03 26.90 13.63
N LEU A 445 -22.98 25.58 13.65
CA LEU A 445 -22.58 24.75 12.51
C LEU A 445 -23.75 24.11 11.75
N SER A 446 -24.89 23.85 12.40
CA SER A 446 -26.03 23.09 11.84
C SER A 446 -26.52 23.63 10.50
N THR A 447 -26.80 24.94 10.43
CA THR A 447 -27.34 25.58 9.23
C THR A 447 -26.39 25.50 8.04
N LYS A 448 -25.08 25.57 8.30
CA LYS A 448 -24.05 25.51 7.25
C LYS A 448 -23.71 24.09 6.85
N LEU A 449 -23.68 23.13 7.77
CA LEU A 449 -23.34 21.75 7.45
C LEU A 449 -24.47 20.98 6.76
N ARG A 450 -25.73 21.39 6.93
CA ARG A 450 -26.88 20.73 6.29
C ARG A 450 -26.68 20.48 4.80
N GLY A 451 -26.79 19.24 4.36
CA GLY A 451 -26.63 18.82 2.97
C GLY A 451 -25.18 18.70 2.49
N ASN A 452 -24.18 18.73 3.39
CA ASN A 452 -22.79 18.40 3.06
C ASN A 452 -22.46 16.94 3.40
N ILE A 453 -21.33 16.48 2.85
CA ILE A 453 -20.65 15.25 3.26
C ILE A 453 -19.44 15.65 4.11
N LEU A 454 -19.32 15.05 5.29
CA LEU A 454 -18.22 15.31 6.22
C LEU A 454 -17.29 14.10 6.30
N TYR A 455 -15.98 14.33 6.25
CA TYR A 455 -14.96 13.30 6.39
C TYR A 455 -14.00 13.66 7.54
N VAL A 456 -13.97 12.83 8.57
CA VAL A 456 -13.12 13.04 9.75
C VAL A 456 -11.72 12.50 9.44
N THR A 457 -10.72 13.38 9.48
CA THR A 457 -9.32 13.13 9.10
C THR A 457 -8.37 13.77 10.11
N HIS A 458 -7.14 14.10 9.71
CA HIS A 458 -6.15 14.87 10.50
C HIS A 458 -5.87 16.26 9.92
N TYR A 459 -6.62 16.69 8.89
CA TYR A 459 -6.36 17.96 8.21
C TYR A 459 -7.65 18.59 7.69
N TYR A 460 -7.57 19.88 7.38
CA TYR A 460 -8.65 20.61 6.71
C TYR A 460 -8.48 20.54 5.19
N SER A 461 -9.51 20.10 4.48
CA SER A 461 -9.52 20.14 3.01
C SER A 461 -10.95 20.08 2.45
N VAL A 462 -11.12 20.51 1.21
CA VAL A 462 -12.35 20.31 0.45
C VAL A 462 -11.99 19.50 -0.79
N LEU A 463 -12.44 18.25 -0.83
CA LEU A 463 -12.15 17.35 -1.95
C LEU A 463 -12.87 17.83 -3.23
N SER A 464 -12.41 17.38 -4.39
CA SER A 464 -13.03 17.71 -5.68
C SER A 464 -14.48 17.23 -5.78
N GLU A 465 -14.84 16.19 -5.04
CA GLU A 465 -16.20 15.61 -4.97
C GLU A 465 -17.15 16.36 -4.01
N GLY A 466 -16.70 17.47 -3.42
CA GLY A 466 -17.53 18.23 -2.49
C GLY A 466 -17.63 17.64 -1.08
N VAL A 467 -16.62 16.86 -0.68
CA VAL A 467 -16.48 16.34 0.69
C VAL A 467 -15.64 17.29 1.53
N LEU A 468 -16.14 17.64 2.72
CA LEU A 468 -15.45 18.47 3.70
C LEU A 468 -14.59 17.58 4.61
N CYS A 469 -13.27 17.67 4.52
CA CYS A 469 -12.34 17.03 5.45
C CYS A 469 -12.09 17.94 6.64
N ILE A 470 -12.31 17.43 7.85
CA ILE A 470 -12.00 18.12 9.11
C ILE A 470 -11.10 17.26 10.00
N PRO A 471 -10.16 17.84 10.76
CA PRO A 471 -9.35 17.09 11.71
C PRO A 471 -10.20 16.69 12.93
N TRP A 472 -10.08 15.46 13.43
CA TRP A 472 -10.86 14.99 14.60
C TRP A 472 -10.66 15.87 15.86
N ASP A 473 -9.50 16.51 15.99
CA ASP A 473 -9.08 17.32 17.13
C ASP A 473 -9.31 18.83 16.92
N PHE A 474 -10.15 19.21 15.96
CA PHE A 474 -10.46 20.62 15.64
C PHE A 474 -10.75 21.48 16.88
N LYS A 475 -10.33 22.74 16.81
CA LYS A 475 -10.54 23.77 17.83
C LYS A 475 -11.84 24.56 17.62
#